data_AF-A0A428RTF6-F1
#
_entry.id   AF-A0A428RTF6-F1
#
_cell.length_a   1.000
_cell.length_b   1.000
_cell.length_c   1.000
_cell.angle_alpha   90.00
_cell.angle_beta   90.00
_cell.angle_gamma   90.00
#
_symmetry.space_group_name_H-M   'P 1'
#
loop_
_entity.id
_entity.type
_entity.pdbx_description
1 polymer ?
#
loop_
_entity_poly.entity_id
_entity_poly.type
_entity_poly.pdbx_seq_one_letter_code
_entity_poly.pdbx_strand_id
1 'polypeptide(L)'
;MTADDVVFAHAAKAVQNMSSANDGLSTANLFSQILGQAQGQKKMAITDSTVRTEAGNLIVAGSDTTVVTLTYLVWAVLRQPQLQARLEPEVCSLGPDLTFDELKRAPLLNSVIEETLRLYGAAPGALPRVVPEKGLSVRGYFIPQGVVVSTQAYTLHRDSTVFPDAHSVRDATEYGDACVGYGDDTELVADGHVSEDCLTLNIIRPAGTADCSNLPVLVWIYGGGFYAGTSRDQRYNMTFIVEHSLRMGKPIMAVSINYRLSGYGFLYSDKIAKAGLANLGLRDQRMALDWIQENIAGFGGNPDKVTIWGESAGALSVGYQLRAFNGRDDKLFHHAMADSGAIMGLGLGAATTQDIVKKVYDNVTETLGCHASADQLKCLRAVPADKFKDAIGASLTVPSGGRLAYQPLVDGDFIAASGIKQLKEGAFVKVPFIIGDNTDEGTTFSPFGINTEAELRSFLRELEFSEQDVSTLLELYPVGSMDLILHNLEPWNSTIGAQWSRVSSIIGDLLFIAPRYFSTRAWVNISDAPLYNFRHDATPNGVPEVWSATHFMEALFFFHSTDGVGYPDISAPFLGPNPFDNLPTAASALADTMCAMLVSFVHTGDPNTFSGGLDPS
;
A
#
# COMPACT_ATOMS: atom_id res chain seq x y z
N MET A 1 -9.67 -8.09 -52.32
CA MET A 1 -9.90 -7.13 -51.22
C MET A 1 -8.69 -6.22 -51.19
N THR A 2 -8.88 -4.98 -51.59
CA THR A 2 -7.86 -3.92 -51.62
C THR A 2 -7.82 -3.22 -50.26
N ALA A 3 -6.77 -2.43 -49.99
CA ALA A 3 -6.73 -1.59 -48.79
C ALA A 3 -7.94 -0.65 -48.73
N ASP A 4 -8.38 -0.14 -49.88
CA ASP A 4 -9.57 0.71 -50.00
C ASP A 4 -10.85 -0.04 -49.61
N ASP A 5 -11.00 -1.31 -50.01
CA ASP A 5 -12.15 -2.15 -49.63
C ASP A 5 -12.23 -2.35 -48.11
N VAL A 6 -11.07 -2.53 -47.46
CA VAL A 6 -10.97 -2.72 -46.00
C VAL A 6 -11.31 -1.41 -45.28
N VAL A 7 -10.73 -0.29 -45.71
CA VAL A 7 -11.01 1.04 -45.13
C VAL A 7 -12.49 1.38 -45.26
N PHE A 8 -13.11 1.10 -46.41
CA PHE A 8 -14.53 1.35 -46.62
C PHE A 8 -15.42 0.49 -45.73
N ALA A 9 -15.10 -0.80 -45.58
CA ALA A 9 -15.85 -1.73 -44.73
C ALA A 9 -15.79 -1.34 -43.24
N HIS A 10 -14.60 -0.96 -42.74
CA HIS A 10 -14.45 -0.53 -41.35
C HIS A 10 -15.02 0.86 -41.09
N ALA A 11 -14.96 1.78 -42.07
CA ALA A 11 -15.64 3.08 -41.99
C ALA A 11 -17.16 2.91 -41.88
N ALA A 12 -17.75 1.97 -42.65
CA ALA A 12 -19.17 1.65 -42.55
C ALA A 12 -19.54 1.10 -41.15
N LYS A 13 -18.69 0.24 -40.56
CA LYS A 13 -18.88 -0.32 -39.22
C LYS A 13 -18.77 0.75 -38.12
N ALA A 14 -17.85 1.71 -38.26
CA ALA A 14 -17.72 2.84 -37.35
C ALA A 14 -18.95 3.76 -37.37
N VAL A 15 -19.49 4.07 -38.55
CA VAL A 15 -20.74 4.84 -38.70
C VAL A 15 -21.92 4.11 -38.06
N GLN A 16 -21.98 2.78 -38.22
CA GLN A 16 -23.03 1.95 -37.62
C GLN A 16 -22.96 1.99 -36.08
N ASN A 17 -21.76 1.86 -35.50
CA ASN A 17 -21.55 1.93 -34.05
C ASN A 17 -21.84 3.32 -33.46
N MET A 18 -21.54 4.39 -34.19
CA MET A 18 -21.87 5.76 -33.78
C MET A 18 -23.37 6.03 -33.80
N SER A 19 -24.12 5.41 -34.72
CA SER A 19 -25.57 5.56 -34.79
C SER A 19 -26.33 4.88 -33.64
N SER A 20 -25.70 3.91 -32.97
CA SER A 20 -26.27 3.22 -31.80
C SER A 20 -25.98 3.89 -30.45
N ALA A 21 -25.02 4.81 -30.38
CA ALA A 21 -24.65 5.53 -29.15
C ALA A 21 -25.43 6.84 -29.05
N ASN A 22 -26.69 6.77 -28.63
CA ASN A 22 -27.59 7.94 -28.53
C ASN A 22 -27.54 8.60 -27.14
N ASP A 23 -26.35 8.96 -26.66
CA ASP A 23 -26.16 9.63 -25.37
C ASP A 23 -25.77 11.11 -25.56
N GLY A 24 -26.79 11.95 -25.78
CA GLY A 24 -26.99 13.23 -25.10
C GLY A 24 -25.83 14.21 -24.83
N LEU A 25 -24.76 14.31 -25.63
CA LEU A 25 -23.70 15.32 -25.44
C LEU A 25 -23.58 16.33 -26.60
N SER A 26 -23.46 17.61 -26.22
CA SER A 26 -23.78 18.82 -26.97
C SER A 26 -22.74 19.32 -28.01
N THR A 27 -22.10 18.44 -28.78
CA THR A 27 -21.19 18.87 -29.86
C THR A 27 -21.50 18.14 -31.16
N ALA A 28 -22.33 18.77 -32.01
CA ALA A 28 -22.69 18.25 -33.31
C ALA A 28 -21.48 18.27 -34.27
N ASN A 29 -20.78 17.14 -34.42
CA ASN A 29 -19.75 16.96 -35.43
C ASN A 29 -20.34 16.79 -36.85
N LEU A 30 -19.53 16.90 -37.90
CA LEU A 30 -19.99 16.81 -39.30
C LEU A 30 -20.85 15.56 -39.59
N PHE A 31 -20.49 14.41 -39.02
CA PHE A 31 -21.23 13.16 -39.22
C PHE A 31 -22.63 13.19 -38.58
N SER A 32 -22.75 13.71 -37.35
CA SER A 32 -24.04 13.89 -36.69
C SER A 32 -24.94 14.90 -37.43
N GLN A 33 -24.35 15.93 -38.05
CA GLN A 33 -25.08 16.91 -38.86
C GLN A 33 -25.54 16.32 -40.21
N ILE A 34 -24.69 15.52 -40.86
CA ILE A 34 -25.06 14.77 -42.09
C ILE A 34 -26.17 13.76 -41.79
N LEU A 35 -26.06 13.00 -40.69
CA LEU A 35 -27.09 12.05 -40.26
C LEU A 35 -28.39 12.76 -39.88
N GLY A 36 -28.33 13.88 -39.15
CA GLY A 36 -29.49 14.71 -38.83
C GLY A 36 -30.18 15.29 -40.07
N GLN A 37 -29.41 15.73 -41.08
CA GLN A 37 -29.96 16.16 -42.37
C GLN A 37 -30.60 15.00 -43.16
N ALA A 38 -29.98 13.83 -43.17
CA ALA A 38 -30.52 12.63 -43.83
C ALA A 38 -31.78 12.09 -43.14
N GLN A 39 -31.89 12.26 -41.81
CA GLN A 39 -33.01 11.81 -40.98
C GLN A 39 -34.10 12.90 -40.77
N GLY A 40 -33.94 14.10 -41.36
CA GLY A 40 -34.94 15.17 -41.33
C GLY A 40 -35.05 15.94 -40.01
N GLN A 41 -34.13 15.73 -39.05
CA GLN A 41 -34.12 16.43 -37.76
C GLN A 41 -33.09 17.58 -37.78
N LYS A 42 -33.59 18.82 -37.77
CA LYS A 42 -32.88 20.12 -37.80
C LYS A 42 -32.03 20.41 -39.05
N LYS A 43 -32.38 21.48 -39.76
CA LYS A 43 -31.50 22.15 -40.76
C LYS A 43 -30.36 22.89 -40.03
N MET A 44 -29.34 22.17 -39.59
CA MET A 44 -28.03 22.81 -39.38
C MET A 44 -27.34 22.88 -40.73
N ALA A 45 -26.98 24.09 -41.19
CA ALA A 45 -26.28 24.27 -42.45
C ALA A 45 -24.82 23.82 -42.27
N ILE A 46 -24.40 22.81 -43.02
CA ILE A 46 -22.99 22.40 -43.10
C ILE A 46 -22.25 23.52 -43.84
N THR A 47 -21.37 24.23 -43.15
CA THR A 47 -20.57 25.32 -43.75
C THR A 47 -19.25 24.79 -44.27
N ASP A 48 -18.68 25.46 -45.28
CA ASP A 48 -17.30 25.20 -45.76
C ASP A 48 -16.28 25.22 -44.61
N SER A 49 -16.47 26.09 -43.61
CA SER A 49 -15.61 26.14 -42.43
C SER A 49 -15.75 24.88 -41.59
N THR A 50 -16.97 24.39 -41.36
CA THR A 50 -17.22 23.14 -40.63
C THR A 50 -16.60 21.93 -41.34
N VAL A 51 -16.75 21.86 -42.67
CA VAL A 51 -16.15 20.78 -43.47
C VAL A 51 -14.63 20.82 -43.41
N ARG A 52 -14.01 22.00 -43.56
CA ARG A 52 -12.55 22.15 -43.48
C ARG A 52 -12.01 21.85 -42.08
N THR A 53 -12.70 22.31 -41.03
CA THR A 53 -12.30 22.03 -39.64
C THR A 53 -12.39 20.54 -39.34
N GLU A 54 -13.47 19.86 -39.74
CA GLU A 54 -13.68 18.44 -39.45
C GLU A 54 -12.80 17.54 -40.31
N ALA A 55 -12.59 17.89 -41.59
CA ALA A 55 -11.58 17.23 -42.42
C ALA A 55 -10.17 17.42 -41.86
N GLY A 56 -9.85 18.62 -41.37
CA GLY A 56 -8.59 18.90 -40.67
C GLY A 56 -8.44 18.07 -39.39
N ASN A 57 -9.50 17.95 -38.59
CA ASN A 57 -9.51 17.13 -37.38
C ASN A 57 -9.34 15.63 -37.72
N LEU A 58 -10.00 15.11 -38.75
CA LEU A 58 -9.87 13.71 -39.17
C LEU A 58 -8.48 13.38 -39.68
N ILE A 59 -7.86 14.29 -40.44
CA ILE A 59 -6.50 14.14 -40.95
C ILE A 59 -5.49 14.24 -39.79
N VAL A 60 -5.53 15.31 -39.00
CA VAL A 60 -4.51 15.57 -37.96
C VAL A 60 -4.69 14.66 -36.74
N ALA A 61 -5.92 14.41 -36.28
CA ALA A 61 -6.18 13.64 -35.07
C ALA A 61 -6.35 12.13 -35.31
N GLY A 62 -6.69 11.72 -36.54
CA GLY A 62 -6.99 10.33 -36.89
C GLY A 62 -5.90 9.63 -37.71
N SER A 63 -5.50 10.19 -38.85
CA SER A 63 -4.53 9.51 -39.72
C SER A 63 -3.12 9.55 -39.16
N ASP A 64 -2.66 10.73 -38.75
CA ASP A 64 -1.26 10.90 -38.35
C ASP A 64 -0.95 10.17 -37.04
N THR A 65 -1.85 10.26 -36.05
CA THR A 65 -1.71 9.56 -34.76
C THR A 65 -1.69 8.05 -34.92
N THR A 66 -2.56 7.50 -35.78
CA THR A 66 -2.62 6.06 -36.06
C THR A 66 -1.38 5.59 -36.83
N VAL A 67 -0.97 6.33 -37.86
CA VAL A 67 0.23 5.99 -38.67
C VAL A 67 1.49 6.04 -37.81
N VAL A 68 1.64 7.06 -36.97
CA VAL A 68 2.76 7.19 -36.04
C VAL A 68 2.78 6.01 -35.08
N THR A 69 1.66 5.70 -34.44
CA THR A 69 1.55 4.58 -33.49
C THR A 69 1.91 3.26 -34.14
N LEU A 70 1.33 2.95 -35.31
CA LEU A 70 1.62 1.71 -36.03
C LEU A 70 3.09 1.62 -36.48
N THR A 71 3.67 2.73 -36.94
CA THR A 71 5.07 2.77 -37.36
C THR A 71 6.00 2.41 -36.21
N TYR A 72 5.80 3.04 -35.05
CA TYR A 72 6.63 2.78 -33.88
C TYR A 72 6.33 1.42 -33.24
N LEU A 73 5.09 0.94 -33.29
CA LEU A 73 4.71 -0.39 -32.81
C LEU A 73 5.47 -1.45 -33.59
N VAL A 74 5.36 -1.41 -34.92
CA VAL A 74 6.04 -2.36 -35.81
C VAL A 74 7.55 -2.29 -35.59
N TRP A 75 8.13 -1.09 -35.52
CA TRP A 75 9.54 -0.92 -35.24
C TRP A 75 9.95 -1.50 -33.87
N ALA A 76 9.18 -1.24 -32.81
CA ALA A 76 9.49 -1.70 -31.45
C ALA A 76 9.43 -3.23 -31.33
N VAL A 77 8.42 -3.85 -31.95
CA VAL A 77 8.28 -5.31 -32.02
C VAL A 77 9.43 -5.94 -32.82
N LEU A 78 9.76 -5.40 -34.00
CA LEU A 78 10.84 -5.92 -34.84
C LEU A 78 12.24 -5.80 -34.19
N ARG A 79 12.42 -4.86 -33.26
CA ARG A 79 13.66 -4.77 -32.47
C ARG A 79 13.76 -5.82 -31.36
N GLN A 80 12.70 -6.58 -31.10
CA GLN A 80 12.62 -7.59 -30.05
C GLN A 80 12.15 -8.93 -30.61
N PRO A 81 13.04 -9.75 -31.20
CA PRO A 81 12.66 -10.99 -31.89
C PRO A 81 11.86 -11.98 -31.03
N GLN A 82 12.13 -12.04 -29.72
CA GLN A 82 11.37 -12.91 -28.80
C GLN A 82 9.92 -12.41 -28.58
N LEU A 83 9.73 -11.09 -28.51
CA LEU A 83 8.40 -10.48 -28.40
C LEU A 83 7.61 -10.73 -29.68
N GLN A 84 8.23 -10.52 -30.85
CA GLN A 84 7.61 -10.81 -32.14
C GLN A 84 7.14 -12.27 -32.22
N ALA A 85 8.01 -13.23 -31.87
CA ALA A 85 7.68 -14.65 -31.92
C ALA A 85 6.52 -15.06 -30.98
N ARG A 86 6.29 -14.30 -29.90
CA ARG A 86 5.16 -14.50 -28.99
C ARG A 86 3.88 -13.80 -29.45
N LEU A 87 4.02 -12.62 -30.06
CA LEU A 87 2.90 -11.79 -30.52
C LEU A 87 2.24 -12.34 -31.78
N GLU A 88 3.03 -12.84 -32.74
CA GLU A 88 2.51 -13.37 -34.01
C GLU A 88 1.43 -14.46 -33.82
N PRO A 89 1.63 -15.50 -32.97
CA PRO A 89 0.59 -16.50 -32.71
C PRO A 89 -0.69 -15.92 -32.09
N GLU A 90 -0.57 -14.95 -31.17
CA GLU A 90 -1.74 -14.33 -30.54
C GLU A 90 -2.56 -13.54 -31.56
N VAL A 91 -1.90 -12.71 -32.37
CA VAL A 91 -2.56 -11.94 -33.43
C VAL A 91 -3.18 -12.85 -34.49
N CYS A 92 -2.49 -13.94 -34.88
CA CYS A 92 -3.03 -14.93 -35.82
C CYS A 92 -4.24 -15.71 -35.26
N SER A 93 -4.43 -15.75 -33.95
CA SER A 93 -5.57 -16.42 -33.32
C SER A 93 -6.85 -15.57 -33.33
N LEU A 94 -6.75 -14.28 -33.65
CA LEU A 94 -7.90 -13.36 -33.69
C LEU A 94 -8.78 -13.62 -34.91
N GLY A 95 -10.10 -13.51 -34.71
CA GLY A 95 -11.08 -13.70 -35.78
C GLY A 95 -10.97 -12.62 -36.87
N PRO A 96 -11.32 -12.94 -38.13
CA PRO A 96 -11.22 -12.01 -39.26
C PRO A 96 -12.12 -10.76 -39.13
N ASP A 97 -13.18 -10.84 -38.32
CA ASP A 97 -14.14 -9.74 -38.14
C ASP A 97 -13.77 -8.76 -37.00
N LEU A 98 -12.70 -9.08 -36.24
CA LEU A 98 -12.11 -8.34 -35.12
C LEU A 98 -13.15 -7.59 -34.28
N THR A 99 -13.76 -8.28 -33.32
CA THR A 99 -14.67 -7.64 -32.36
C THR A 99 -13.89 -6.94 -31.24
N PHE A 100 -14.51 -5.92 -30.64
CA PHE A 100 -13.90 -5.20 -29.51
C PHE A 100 -13.64 -6.13 -28.31
N ASP A 101 -14.50 -7.13 -28.12
CA ASP A 101 -14.34 -8.13 -27.06
C ASP A 101 -13.21 -9.13 -27.34
N GLU A 102 -12.93 -9.47 -28.60
CA GLU A 102 -11.76 -10.26 -28.99
C GLU A 102 -10.47 -9.47 -28.78
N LEU A 103 -10.43 -8.20 -29.17
CA LEU A 103 -9.28 -7.32 -28.96
C LEU A 103 -8.97 -7.13 -27.46
N LYS A 104 -10.00 -6.97 -26.62
CA LYS A 104 -9.83 -6.96 -25.15
C LYS A 104 -9.20 -8.25 -24.59
N ARG A 105 -9.31 -9.36 -25.31
CA ARG A 105 -8.76 -10.68 -24.93
C ARG A 105 -7.42 -10.99 -25.59
N ALA A 106 -6.78 -10.01 -26.24
CA ALA A 106 -5.43 -10.11 -26.80
C ALA A 106 -4.42 -9.39 -25.89
N PRO A 107 -4.03 -9.99 -24.75
CA PRO A 107 -3.23 -9.32 -23.71
C PRO A 107 -1.87 -8.83 -24.22
N LEU A 108 -1.16 -9.66 -24.99
CA LEU A 108 0.17 -9.28 -25.48
C LEU A 108 0.08 -8.16 -26.52
N LEU A 109 -0.90 -8.20 -27.42
CA LEU A 109 -1.16 -7.13 -28.38
C LEU A 109 -1.49 -5.80 -27.67
N ASN A 110 -2.37 -5.82 -26.66
CA ASN A 110 -2.72 -4.63 -25.90
C ASN A 110 -1.51 -4.07 -25.14
N SER A 111 -0.75 -4.93 -24.45
CA SER A 111 0.49 -4.54 -23.78
C SER A 111 1.51 -3.91 -24.75
N VAL A 112 1.64 -4.46 -25.96
CA VAL A 112 2.52 -3.91 -27.01
C VAL A 112 2.03 -2.54 -27.49
N ILE A 113 0.72 -2.34 -27.65
CA ILE A 113 0.15 -1.04 -28.04
C ILE A 113 0.40 -0.01 -26.94
N GLU A 114 0.08 -0.33 -25.69
CA GLU A 114 0.27 0.57 -24.54
C GLU A 114 1.74 0.94 -24.33
N GLU A 115 2.65 -0.05 -24.38
CA GLU A 115 4.09 0.20 -24.24
C GLU A 115 4.63 1.01 -25.43
N THR A 116 4.10 0.78 -26.64
CA THR A 116 4.42 1.63 -27.78
C THR A 116 3.97 3.06 -27.54
N LEU A 117 2.76 3.29 -27.02
CA LEU A 117 2.25 4.63 -26.73
C LEU A 117 3.01 5.32 -25.58
N ARG A 118 3.47 4.55 -24.58
CA ARG A 118 4.36 5.03 -23.52
C ARG A 118 5.69 5.52 -24.08
N LEU A 119 6.30 4.73 -24.98
CA LEU A 119 7.59 5.05 -25.56
C LEU A 119 7.47 6.10 -26.67
N TYR A 120 6.45 6.01 -27.51
CA TYR A 120 6.27 6.75 -28.75
C TYR A 120 4.83 7.24 -28.82
N GLY A 121 4.54 8.29 -28.03
CA GLY A 121 3.21 8.89 -27.97
C GLY A 121 2.64 9.15 -29.37
N ALA A 122 1.37 8.81 -29.57
CA ALA A 122 0.69 8.91 -30.86
C ALA A 122 0.79 10.31 -31.49
N ALA A 123 0.79 11.34 -30.65
CA ALA A 123 1.16 12.70 -31.03
C ALA A 123 2.59 12.99 -30.54
N PRO A 124 3.61 12.97 -31.42
CA PRO A 124 5.00 13.21 -31.02
C PRO A 124 5.26 14.68 -30.64
N GLY A 125 4.32 15.58 -30.95
CA GLY A 125 4.34 16.99 -30.58
C GLY A 125 3.79 17.24 -29.18
N ALA A 126 4.42 18.16 -28.45
CA ALA A 126 3.93 18.59 -27.16
C ALA A 126 2.68 19.48 -27.33
N LEU A 127 1.63 19.27 -26.51
CA LEU A 127 0.40 20.08 -26.59
C LEU A 127 0.65 21.46 -25.95
N PRO A 128 0.64 22.57 -26.72
CA PRO A 128 0.91 23.88 -26.17
C PRO A 128 -0.26 24.35 -25.30
N ARG A 129 0.06 24.89 -24.12
CA ARG A 129 -0.85 25.61 -23.23
C ARG A 129 -0.34 27.04 -23.09
N VAL A 130 -1.22 28.02 -23.21
CA VAL A 130 -0.88 29.42 -22.93
C VAL A 130 -1.14 29.70 -21.46
N VAL A 131 -0.14 30.22 -20.78
CA VAL A 131 -0.25 30.58 -19.36
C VAL A 131 -1.28 31.69 -19.20
N PRO A 132 -2.26 31.53 -18.28
CA PRO A 132 -3.40 32.44 -18.15
C PRO A 132 -3.00 33.84 -17.69
N GLU A 133 -3.98 34.76 -17.74
CA GLU A 133 -3.81 36.10 -17.18
C GLU A 133 -3.37 36.04 -15.71
N LYS A 134 -2.43 36.91 -15.33
CA LYS A 134 -1.70 36.95 -14.04
C LYS A 134 -0.50 35.99 -13.89
N GLY A 135 -0.21 35.15 -14.88
CA GLY A 135 0.88 34.17 -14.79
C GLY A 135 0.54 33.00 -13.87
N LEU A 136 1.44 32.01 -13.79
CA LEU A 136 1.24 30.80 -12.98
C LEU A 136 2.54 30.42 -12.28
N SER A 137 2.48 30.18 -10.98
CA SER A 137 3.60 29.62 -10.22
C SER A 137 3.47 28.10 -10.14
N VAL A 138 4.46 27.38 -10.69
CA VAL A 138 4.53 25.91 -10.62
C VAL A 138 5.84 25.53 -9.94
N ARG A 139 5.75 24.81 -8.82
CA ARG A 139 6.91 24.33 -8.03
C ARG A 139 7.96 25.43 -7.73
N GLY A 140 7.50 26.64 -7.40
CA GLY A 140 8.38 27.78 -7.07
C GLY A 140 8.89 28.59 -8.26
N TYR A 141 8.60 28.17 -9.50
CA TYR A 141 8.92 28.93 -10.71
C TYR A 141 7.69 29.73 -11.17
N PHE A 142 7.82 31.05 -11.24
CA PHE A 142 6.79 31.92 -11.81
C PHE A 142 6.92 31.95 -13.33
N ILE A 143 5.86 31.54 -14.03
CA ILE A 143 5.79 31.55 -15.49
C ILE A 143 4.89 32.75 -15.89
N PRO A 144 5.41 33.72 -16.66
CA PRO A 144 4.64 34.89 -17.08
C PRO A 144 3.41 34.54 -17.92
N GLN A 145 2.40 35.40 -17.86
CA GLN A 145 1.25 35.37 -18.76
C GLN A 145 1.69 35.32 -20.23
N GLY A 146 0.94 34.58 -21.05
CA GLY A 146 1.17 34.52 -22.50
C GLY A 146 2.33 33.63 -22.93
N VAL A 147 3.10 33.10 -21.99
CA VAL A 147 4.11 32.07 -22.28
C VAL A 147 3.41 30.79 -22.72
N VAL A 148 3.88 30.23 -23.84
CA VAL A 148 3.44 28.91 -24.29
C VAL A 148 4.30 27.87 -23.58
N VAL A 149 3.66 27.08 -22.72
CA VAL A 149 4.29 25.92 -22.07
C VAL A 149 3.81 24.65 -22.74
N SER A 150 4.69 23.66 -22.81
CA SER A 150 4.35 22.38 -23.41
C SER A 150 5.16 21.26 -22.77
N THR A 151 4.54 20.09 -22.63
CA THR A 151 5.17 18.90 -22.03
C THR A 151 5.47 17.91 -23.14
N GLN A 152 6.75 17.62 -23.38
CA GLN A 152 7.16 16.63 -24.36
C GLN A 152 7.26 15.25 -23.69
N ALA A 153 6.20 14.45 -23.80
CA ALA A 153 6.12 13.13 -23.17
C ALA A 153 7.31 12.24 -23.53
N TYR A 154 7.75 12.25 -24.80
CA TYR A 154 8.89 11.46 -25.26
C TYR A 154 10.17 11.70 -24.45
N THR A 155 10.49 12.97 -24.18
CA THR A 155 11.70 13.37 -23.46
C THR A 155 11.55 13.15 -21.96
N LEU A 156 10.36 13.42 -21.40
CA LEU A 156 10.08 13.20 -19.98
C LEU A 156 10.16 11.72 -19.59
N HIS A 157 9.64 10.82 -20.42
CA HIS A 157 9.74 9.36 -20.19
C HIS A 157 11.13 8.77 -20.47
N ARG A 158 12.09 9.59 -20.90
CA ARG A 158 13.50 9.21 -21.16
C ARG A 158 14.49 10.09 -20.42
N ASP A 159 14.00 10.92 -19.52
CA ASP A 159 14.86 11.71 -18.66
C ASP A 159 15.63 10.73 -17.78
N SER A 160 16.94 10.60 -18.01
CA SER A 160 17.78 9.64 -17.29
C SER A 160 17.92 9.96 -15.81
N THR A 161 17.49 11.16 -15.37
CA THR A 161 17.39 11.50 -13.94
C THR A 161 16.16 10.88 -13.28
N VAL A 162 15.15 10.47 -14.06
CA VAL A 162 13.89 9.88 -13.59
C VAL A 162 13.77 8.40 -14.00
N PHE A 163 14.12 8.08 -15.25
CA PHE A 163 14.13 6.74 -15.83
C PHE A 163 15.53 6.43 -16.39
N PRO A 164 16.49 6.05 -15.54
CA PRO A 164 17.88 5.78 -15.96
C PRO A 164 17.95 4.80 -17.14
N ASP A 165 17.08 3.79 -17.11
CA ASP A 165 16.99 2.74 -18.12
C ASP A 165 15.57 2.64 -18.73
N ALA A 166 15.03 3.75 -19.24
CA ALA A 166 13.67 3.83 -19.81
C ALA A 166 13.30 2.80 -20.90
N HIS A 167 14.31 2.11 -21.45
CA HIS A 167 14.21 1.14 -22.54
C HIS A 167 14.57 -0.29 -22.14
N SER A 168 15.03 -0.53 -20.91
CA SER A 168 15.42 -1.86 -20.49
C SER A 168 14.22 -2.67 -20.02
N VAL A 169 14.22 -3.96 -20.34
CA VAL A 169 13.41 -4.93 -19.62
C VAL A 169 14.04 -5.08 -18.24
N ARG A 170 13.23 -4.93 -17.19
CA ARG A 170 13.67 -5.17 -15.81
C ARG A 170 13.49 -6.63 -15.47
N ASP A 171 14.53 -7.22 -14.89
CA ASP A 171 14.44 -8.53 -14.28
C ASP A 171 13.63 -8.41 -12.98
N ALA A 172 12.63 -9.26 -12.82
CA ALA A 172 11.75 -9.33 -11.66
C ALA A 172 11.63 -10.78 -11.15
N THR A 173 12.70 -11.57 -11.33
CA THR A 173 12.79 -12.97 -10.87
C THR A 173 13.20 -13.10 -9.40
N GLU A 174 13.70 -12.02 -8.80
CA GLU A 174 14.02 -11.91 -7.38
C GLU A 174 13.25 -10.75 -6.75
N TYR A 175 13.05 -10.83 -5.43
CA TYR A 175 12.55 -9.68 -4.68
C TYR A 175 13.50 -8.48 -4.83
N GLY A 176 12.98 -7.26 -4.72
CA GLY A 176 13.80 -6.04 -4.63
C GLY A 176 14.46 -5.87 -3.25
N ASP A 177 15.44 -4.97 -3.13
CA ASP A 177 16.11 -4.70 -1.85
C ASP A 177 15.14 -4.15 -0.79
N ALA A 178 15.37 -4.52 0.46
CA ALA A 178 14.71 -3.94 1.61
C ALA A 178 15.10 -2.48 1.81
N CYS A 179 14.20 -1.68 2.38
CA CYS A 179 14.57 -0.34 2.83
C CYS A 179 15.49 -0.41 4.05
N VAL A 180 16.31 0.64 4.24
CA VAL A 180 17.20 0.74 5.40
C VAL A 180 16.36 0.78 6.70
N GLY A 181 16.33 -0.36 7.38
CA GLY A 181 15.73 -0.57 8.70
C GLY A 181 16.74 -1.16 9.69
N TYR A 182 16.32 -1.33 10.95
CA TYR A 182 17.19 -1.67 12.07
C TYR A 182 16.58 -2.76 12.97
N GLY A 183 17.39 -3.72 13.38
CA GLY A 183 16.96 -4.87 14.17
C GLY A 183 16.58 -6.09 13.32
N ASP A 184 16.20 -7.17 14.00
CA ASP A 184 16.13 -8.52 13.43
C ASP A 184 15.18 -8.63 12.23
N ASP A 185 14.03 -7.94 12.25
CA ASP A 185 13.04 -7.94 11.16
C ASP A 185 13.53 -7.30 9.86
N THR A 186 14.69 -6.64 9.86
CA THR A 186 15.39 -6.21 8.64
C THR A 186 16.73 -6.92 8.50
N GLU A 187 17.58 -6.90 9.53
CA GLU A 187 18.97 -7.32 9.43
C GLU A 187 19.12 -8.83 9.19
N LEU A 188 18.31 -9.65 9.86
CA LEU A 188 18.34 -11.11 9.68
C LEU A 188 17.52 -11.53 8.46
N VAL A 189 16.37 -10.89 8.26
CA VAL A 189 15.40 -11.29 7.23
C VAL A 189 15.82 -10.85 5.82
N ALA A 190 16.45 -9.68 5.68
CA ALA A 190 16.86 -9.18 4.37
C ALA A 190 18.13 -9.86 3.84
N ASP A 191 18.89 -10.58 4.68
CA ASP A 191 20.12 -11.31 4.29
C ASP A 191 21.09 -10.46 3.45
N GLY A 192 21.34 -9.22 3.88
CA GLY A 192 22.23 -8.28 3.18
C GLY A 192 21.61 -7.52 1.99
N HIS A 193 20.37 -7.82 1.59
CA HIS A 193 19.63 -7.09 0.56
C HIS A 193 18.95 -5.84 1.12
N VAL A 194 19.75 -4.81 1.43
CA VAL A 194 19.28 -3.54 2.00
C VAL A 194 19.86 -2.37 1.22
N SER A 195 18.99 -1.44 0.78
CA SER A 195 19.37 -0.28 -0.02
C SER A 195 18.50 0.95 0.29
N GLU A 196 18.98 2.15 -0.04
CA GLU A 196 18.13 3.34 -0.14
C GLU A 196 17.25 3.29 -1.40
N ASP A 197 17.69 2.58 -2.44
CA ASP A 197 16.90 2.27 -3.63
C ASP A 197 16.03 1.04 -3.37
N CYS A 198 15.01 1.23 -2.53
CA CYS A 198 14.20 0.14 -1.99
C CYS A 198 12.71 0.23 -2.30
N LEU A 199 12.26 1.29 -2.98
CA LEU A 199 10.83 1.53 -3.25
C LEU A 199 10.33 0.65 -4.39
N THR A 200 10.24 -0.64 -4.08
CA THR A 200 9.78 -1.71 -4.95
C THR A 200 8.50 -2.34 -4.39
N LEU A 201 7.80 -3.07 -5.23
CA LEU A 201 6.68 -3.91 -4.87
C LEU A 201 6.78 -5.24 -5.59
N ASN A 202 6.15 -6.27 -5.04
CA ASN A 202 6.13 -7.62 -5.59
C ASN A 202 4.68 -7.97 -5.95
N ILE A 203 4.47 -8.60 -7.10
CA ILE A 203 3.14 -9.02 -7.57
C ILE A 203 3.13 -10.53 -7.70
N ILE A 204 2.24 -11.18 -6.95
CA ILE A 204 2.03 -12.63 -6.98
C ILE A 204 0.62 -12.88 -7.54
N ARG A 205 0.54 -13.64 -8.63
CA ARG A 205 -0.73 -13.95 -9.31
C ARG A 205 -0.77 -15.42 -9.74
N PRO A 206 -1.98 -16.00 -9.91
CA PRO A 206 -2.12 -17.35 -10.46
C PRO A 206 -1.42 -17.51 -11.81
N ALA A 207 -0.81 -18.67 -12.04
CA ALA A 207 -0.22 -18.99 -13.34
C ALA A 207 -1.30 -19.00 -14.43
N GLY A 208 -1.00 -18.41 -15.59
CA GLY A 208 -1.96 -18.29 -16.71
C GLY A 208 -2.98 -17.16 -16.56
N THR A 209 -2.84 -16.28 -15.54
CA THR A 209 -3.63 -15.04 -15.44
C THR A 209 -3.42 -14.21 -16.70
N ALA A 210 -4.51 -13.90 -17.41
CA ALA A 210 -4.52 -13.00 -18.55
C ALA A 210 -4.76 -11.56 -18.06
N ASP A 211 -4.38 -10.57 -18.86
CA ASP A 211 -4.54 -9.16 -18.48
C ASP A 211 -6.02 -8.78 -18.30
N CYS A 212 -6.94 -9.52 -18.93
CA CYS A 212 -8.39 -9.34 -18.76
C CYS A 212 -9.00 -10.15 -17.60
N SER A 213 -8.21 -10.81 -16.75
CA SER A 213 -8.71 -11.68 -15.67
C SER A 213 -9.47 -10.94 -14.57
N ASN A 214 -9.20 -9.64 -14.39
CA ASN A 214 -9.95 -8.75 -13.49
C ASN A 214 -10.03 -9.26 -12.04
N LEU A 215 -8.92 -9.79 -11.52
CA LEU A 215 -8.83 -10.39 -10.19
C LEU A 215 -8.86 -9.33 -9.08
N PRO A 216 -9.59 -9.54 -7.97
CA PRO A 216 -9.42 -8.73 -6.77
C PRO A 216 -7.96 -8.72 -6.30
N VAL A 217 -7.51 -7.58 -5.79
CA VAL A 217 -6.11 -7.33 -5.41
C VAL A 217 -6.01 -7.19 -3.90
N LEU A 218 -5.18 -8.01 -3.26
CA LEU A 218 -4.85 -7.92 -1.84
C LEU A 218 -3.45 -7.30 -1.69
N VAL A 219 -3.36 -6.17 -1.01
CA VAL A 219 -2.13 -5.40 -0.83
C VAL A 219 -1.66 -5.54 0.62
N TRP A 220 -0.48 -6.14 0.82
CA TRP A 220 0.15 -6.31 2.12
C TRP A 220 1.11 -5.16 2.45
N ILE A 221 0.93 -4.58 3.64
CA ILE A 221 1.80 -3.58 4.25
C ILE A 221 2.40 -4.19 5.51
N TYR A 222 3.71 -4.44 5.51
CA TYR A 222 4.39 -5.09 6.62
C TYR A 222 4.54 -4.20 7.88
N GLY A 223 4.68 -4.85 9.04
CA GLY A 223 4.92 -4.25 10.36
C GLY A 223 6.37 -3.83 10.63
N GLY A 224 6.83 -3.92 11.88
CA GLY A 224 8.23 -3.57 12.25
C GLY A 224 8.41 -2.18 12.90
N GLY A 225 7.34 -1.67 13.54
CA GLY A 225 7.40 -0.46 14.38
C GLY A 225 7.80 0.83 13.66
N PHE A 226 7.72 0.86 12.32
CA PHE A 226 8.20 1.92 11.44
C PHE A 226 9.72 2.11 11.40
N TYR A 227 10.51 1.24 12.02
CA TYR A 227 11.99 1.29 11.99
C TYR A 227 12.63 0.02 11.41
N ALA A 228 11.88 -1.07 11.23
CA ALA A 228 12.32 -2.35 10.68
C ALA A 228 11.24 -2.96 9.77
N GLY A 229 11.53 -4.10 9.15
CA GLY A 229 10.64 -4.85 8.27
C GLY A 229 11.04 -4.80 6.80
N THR A 230 10.48 -5.70 5.97
CA THR A 230 10.76 -5.78 4.54
C THR A 230 9.76 -6.66 3.78
N SER A 231 9.34 -6.26 2.57
CA SER A 231 8.48 -7.09 1.73
C SER A 231 9.14 -8.42 1.26
N ARG A 232 10.45 -8.59 1.49
CA ARG A 232 11.21 -9.82 1.22
C ARG A 232 10.98 -10.94 2.24
N ASP A 233 10.40 -10.62 3.39
CA ASP A 233 10.24 -11.57 4.49
C ASP A 233 9.36 -12.75 4.09
N GLN A 234 9.90 -13.95 4.26
CA GLN A 234 9.25 -15.17 3.84
C GLN A 234 8.17 -15.64 4.83
N ARG A 235 8.12 -15.09 6.05
CA ARG A 235 7.06 -15.38 7.05
C ARG A 235 5.66 -14.99 6.57
N TYR A 236 5.58 -14.05 5.63
CA TYR A 236 4.34 -13.62 4.96
C TYR A 236 4.42 -13.76 3.43
N ASN A 237 4.98 -14.88 2.96
CA ASN A 237 5.00 -15.20 1.55
C ASN A 237 3.56 -15.35 1.01
N MET A 238 3.13 -14.39 0.19
CA MET A 238 1.74 -14.33 -0.28
C MET A 238 1.40 -15.41 -1.33
N THR A 239 2.34 -16.26 -1.73
CA THR A 239 2.05 -17.40 -2.63
C THR A 239 1.04 -18.36 -2.00
N PHE A 240 1.14 -18.59 -0.69
CA PHE A 240 0.27 -19.52 0.03
C PHE A 240 -1.20 -19.09 0.04
N ILE A 241 -1.48 -17.82 0.32
CA ILE A 241 -2.84 -17.28 0.25
C ILE A 241 -3.38 -17.23 -1.20
N VAL A 242 -2.54 -16.93 -2.19
CA VAL A 242 -2.93 -16.99 -3.61
C VAL A 242 -3.28 -18.41 -4.01
N GLU A 243 -2.48 -19.41 -3.61
CA GLU A 243 -2.78 -20.82 -3.85
C GLU A 243 -4.05 -21.28 -3.14
N HIS A 244 -4.26 -20.87 -1.89
CA HIS A 244 -5.48 -21.14 -1.15
C HIS A 244 -6.71 -20.55 -1.86
N SER A 245 -6.60 -19.34 -2.39
CA SER A 245 -7.66 -18.69 -3.15
C SER A 245 -8.08 -19.48 -4.40
N LEU A 246 -7.13 -20.16 -5.05
CA LEU A 246 -7.41 -21.05 -6.19
C LEU A 246 -8.18 -22.30 -5.76
N ARG A 247 -7.79 -22.92 -4.64
CA ARG A 247 -8.51 -24.08 -4.06
C ARG A 247 -9.96 -23.73 -3.72
N MET A 248 -10.22 -22.48 -3.32
CA MET A 248 -11.56 -21.97 -3.05
C MET A 248 -12.38 -21.62 -4.30
N GLY A 249 -11.79 -21.64 -5.50
CA GLY A 249 -12.43 -21.12 -6.71
C GLY A 249 -12.66 -19.61 -6.69
N LYS A 250 -11.91 -18.87 -5.85
CA LYS A 250 -11.98 -17.42 -5.68
C LYS A 250 -10.58 -16.81 -5.89
N PRO A 251 -10.01 -16.89 -7.09
CA PRO A 251 -8.64 -16.43 -7.34
C PRO A 251 -8.47 -14.95 -6.96
N ILE A 252 -7.36 -14.63 -6.30
CA ILE A 252 -6.94 -13.27 -6.00
C ILE A 252 -5.54 -13.01 -6.55
N MET A 253 -5.21 -11.72 -6.70
CA MET A 253 -3.85 -11.25 -6.88
C MET A 253 -3.34 -10.67 -5.56
N ALA A 254 -2.07 -10.89 -5.27
CA ALA A 254 -1.41 -10.37 -4.08
C ALA A 254 -0.30 -9.40 -4.46
N VAL A 255 -0.17 -8.31 -3.70
CA VAL A 255 0.90 -7.31 -3.84
C VAL A 255 1.51 -7.03 -2.49
N SER A 256 2.84 -7.12 -2.34
CA SER A 256 3.55 -6.65 -1.14
C SER A 256 4.42 -5.45 -1.50
N ILE A 257 4.49 -4.46 -0.60
CA ILE A 257 5.15 -3.17 -0.89
C ILE A 257 6.28 -2.88 0.10
N ASN A 258 7.35 -2.24 -0.36
CA ASN A 258 8.33 -1.58 0.49
C ASN A 258 7.95 -0.12 0.76
N TYR A 259 8.34 0.38 1.92
CA TYR A 259 8.23 1.78 2.29
C TYR A 259 9.43 2.19 3.16
N ARG A 260 9.84 3.46 3.12
CA ARG A 260 10.98 3.91 3.92
C ARG A 260 10.67 3.85 5.41
N LEU A 261 11.67 3.45 6.18
CA LEU A 261 11.62 3.24 7.63
C LEU A 261 12.50 4.25 8.36
N SER A 262 12.39 4.29 9.69
CA SER A 262 13.26 5.03 10.62
C SER A 262 13.49 6.48 10.18
N GLY A 263 14.73 6.98 10.23
CA GLY A 263 15.06 8.33 9.79
C GLY A 263 14.90 8.58 8.28
N TYR A 264 14.78 7.54 7.47
CA TYR A 264 14.56 7.69 6.03
C TYR A 264 13.08 7.95 5.70
N GLY A 265 12.17 7.39 6.49
CA GLY A 265 10.71 7.52 6.31
C GLY A 265 10.03 8.47 7.29
N PHE A 266 10.56 8.62 8.50
CA PHE A 266 9.86 9.20 9.65
C PHE A 266 10.70 10.18 10.46
N LEU A 267 11.85 10.63 9.93
CA LEU A 267 12.56 11.75 10.55
C LEU A 267 11.67 12.99 10.55
N TYR A 268 11.53 13.64 11.71
CA TYR A 268 10.61 14.75 11.87
C TYR A 268 11.24 15.96 12.56
N SER A 269 10.86 17.13 12.06
CA SER A 269 11.00 18.43 12.71
C SER A 269 9.97 19.37 12.10
N ASP A 270 9.69 20.51 12.75
CA ASP A 270 8.82 21.55 12.17
C ASP A 270 9.30 22.01 10.79
N LYS A 271 10.62 21.98 10.55
CA LYS A 271 11.22 22.34 9.24
C LYS A 271 10.92 21.28 8.18
N ILE A 272 11.03 20.00 8.54
CA ILE A 272 10.68 18.88 7.66
C ILE A 272 9.18 18.92 7.32
N ALA A 273 8.32 19.11 8.32
CA ALA A 273 6.87 19.18 8.14
C ALA A 273 6.49 20.35 7.22
N LYS A 274 7.02 21.56 7.46
CA LYS A 274 6.78 22.74 6.60
C LYS A 274 7.29 22.58 5.17
N ALA A 275 8.31 21.75 4.97
CA ALA A 275 8.82 21.41 3.64
C ALA A 275 7.96 20.35 2.91
N GLY A 276 6.91 19.82 3.54
CA GLY A 276 6.07 18.74 2.99
C GLY A 276 6.76 17.38 2.98
N LEU A 277 7.75 17.18 3.85
CA LEU A 277 8.61 15.99 3.89
C LEU A 277 8.39 15.12 5.14
N ALA A 278 7.33 15.37 5.90
CA ALA A 278 6.95 14.50 7.01
C ALA A 278 6.24 13.23 6.50
N ASN A 279 6.35 12.17 7.29
CA ASN A 279 5.66 10.88 7.07
C ASN A 279 5.96 10.28 5.67
N LEU A 280 7.21 10.37 5.20
CA LEU A 280 7.59 9.86 3.87
C LEU A 280 7.28 8.37 3.72
N GLY A 281 7.45 7.55 4.76
CA GLY A 281 7.07 6.13 4.71
C GLY A 281 5.58 5.91 4.39
N LEU A 282 4.67 6.71 4.97
CA LEU A 282 3.24 6.62 4.63
C LEU A 282 2.95 7.14 3.21
N ARG A 283 3.73 8.12 2.75
CA ARG A 283 3.63 8.64 1.37
C ARG A 283 4.16 7.64 0.35
N ASP A 284 5.16 6.83 0.70
CA ASP A 284 5.65 5.74 -0.13
C ASP A 284 4.56 4.68 -0.32
N GLN A 285 3.88 4.31 0.77
CA GLN A 285 2.73 3.42 0.70
C GLN A 285 1.60 4.00 -0.17
N ARG A 286 1.32 5.30 -0.04
CA ARG A 286 0.33 5.99 -0.89
C ARG A 286 0.73 5.94 -2.37
N MET A 287 1.99 6.21 -2.67
CA MET A 287 2.55 6.14 -4.02
C MET A 287 2.44 4.72 -4.60
N ALA A 288 2.67 3.69 -3.79
CA ALA A 288 2.47 2.31 -4.22
C ALA A 288 0.99 2.01 -4.53
N LEU A 289 0.06 2.52 -3.72
CA LEU A 289 -1.38 2.39 -3.99
C LEU A 289 -1.81 3.12 -5.27
N ASP A 290 -1.29 4.34 -5.51
CA ASP A 290 -1.49 5.08 -6.76
C ASP A 290 -0.94 4.28 -7.96
N TRP A 291 0.26 3.70 -7.82
CA TRP A 291 0.86 2.85 -8.85
C TRP A 291 -0.01 1.62 -9.13
N ILE A 292 -0.57 0.97 -8.09
CA ILE A 292 -1.47 -0.17 -8.26
C ILE A 292 -2.71 0.24 -9.04
N GLN A 293 -3.32 1.38 -8.72
CA GLN A 293 -4.49 1.90 -9.45
C GLN A 293 -4.17 2.12 -10.94
N GLU A 294 -2.99 2.64 -11.26
CA GLU A 294 -2.59 2.93 -12.64
C GLU A 294 -2.17 1.68 -13.43
N ASN A 295 -1.57 0.68 -12.79
CA ASN A 295 -0.80 -0.36 -13.50
C ASN A 295 -1.32 -1.80 -13.28
N ILE A 296 -2.07 -2.09 -12.21
CA ILE A 296 -2.36 -3.49 -11.83
C ILE A 296 -3.24 -4.23 -12.86
N ALA A 297 -4.01 -3.48 -13.66
CA ALA A 297 -4.78 -4.03 -14.78
C ALA A 297 -3.88 -4.73 -15.81
N GLY A 298 -2.67 -4.22 -16.06
CA GLY A 298 -1.68 -4.86 -16.94
C GLY A 298 -1.18 -6.21 -16.41
N PHE A 299 -1.44 -6.52 -15.15
CA PHE A 299 -1.13 -7.82 -14.53
C PHE A 299 -2.37 -8.71 -14.40
N GLY A 300 -3.55 -8.27 -14.85
CA GLY A 300 -4.82 -8.98 -14.70
C GLY A 300 -5.55 -8.70 -13.39
N GLY A 301 -5.10 -7.71 -12.61
CA GLY A 301 -5.76 -7.27 -11.39
C GLY A 301 -6.84 -6.23 -11.67
N ASN A 302 -7.76 -6.06 -10.74
CA ASN A 302 -8.84 -5.08 -10.82
C ASN A 302 -8.55 -3.90 -9.88
N PRO A 303 -8.26 -2.70 -10.41
CA PRO A 303 -8.02 -1.50 -9.58
C PRO A 303 -9.26 -1.09 -8.75
N ASP A 304 -10.47 -1.44 -9.20
CA ASP A 304 -11.74 -1.21 -8.49
C ASP A 304 -12.00 -2.24 -7.36
N LYS A 305 -11.09 -3.19 -7.13
CA LYS A 305 -11.22 -4.24 -6.11
C LYS A 305 -9.94 -4.45 -5.32
N VAL A 306 -9.33 -3.34 -4.90
CA VAL A 306 -8.14 -3.33 -4.03
C VAL A 306 -8.53 -3.43 -2.56
N THR A 307 -7.97 -4.39 -1.84
CA THR A 307 -8.06 -4.55 -0.39
C THR A 307 -6.69 -4.28 0.22
N ILE A 308 -6.58 -3.32 1.13
CA ILE A 308 -5.33 -3.09 1.88
C ILE A 308 -5.35 -3.89 3.18
N TRP A 309 -4.24 -4.55 3.50
CA TRP A 309 -4.06 -5.37 4.68
C TRP A 309 -2.69 -5.07 5.28
N GLY A 310 -2.64 -4.89 6.59
CA GLY A 310 -1.36 -4.77 7.28
C GLY A 310 -1.46 -5.25 8.71
N GLU A 311 -0.29 -5.52 9.27
CA GLU A 311 -0.09 -5.97 10.65
C GLU A 311 0.82 -4.98 11.40
N SER A 312 0.57 -4.76 12.69
CA SER A 312 1.38 -3.88 13.54
C SER A 312 1.51 -2.45 12.98
N ALA A 313 2.73 -1.98 12.71
CA ALA A 313 2.99 -0.71 12.00
C ALA A 313 2.29 -0.65 10.62
N GLY A 314 2.13 -1.78 9.94
CA GLY A 314 1.33 -1.93 8.73
C GLY A 314 -0.17 -1.77 8.98
N ALA A 315 -0.70 -2.30 10.08
CA ALA A 315 -2.09 -2.09 10.48
C ALA A 315 -2.38 -0.63 10.89
N LEU A 316 -1.44 -0.01 11.61
CA LEU A 316 -1.46 1.43 11.86
C LEU A 316 -1.41 2.20 10.54
N SER A 317 -0.60 1.76 9.59
CA SER A 317 -0.53 2.32 8.23
C SER A 317 -1.87 2.26 7.51
N VAL A 318 -2.58 1.13 7.56
CA VAL A 318 -3.96 1.01 7.05
C VAL A 318 -4.86 2.07 7.70
N GLY A 319 -4.77 2.24 9.03
CA GLY A 319 -5.45 3.30 9.76
C GLY A 319 -5.10 4.72 9.27
N TYR A 320 -3.81 4.99 9.02
CA TYR A 320 -3.35 6.26 8.48
C TYR A 320 -3.81 6.50 7.04
N GLN A 321 -3.85 5.48 6.19
CA GLN A 321 -4.37 5.57 4.82
C GLN A 321 -5.88 5.87 4.80
N LEU A 322 -6.65 5.24 5.70
CA LEU A 322 -8.09 5.51 5.88
C LEU A 322 -8.36 6.97 6.26
N ARG A 323 -7.51 7.58 7.07
CA ARG A 323 -7.69 8.96 7.56
C ARG A 323 -6.82 10.00 6.84
N ALA A 324 -6.10 9.58 5.80
CA ALA A 324 -5.19 10.44 5.03
C ALA A 324 -5.93 11.67 4.49
N PHE A 325 -5.27 12.83 4.52
CA PHE A 325 -5.81 14.10 4.01
C PHE A 325 -7.19 14.43 4.58
N ASN A 326 -7.36 14.21 5.88
CA ASN A 326 -8.62 14.41 6.59
C ASN A 326 -9.77 13.50 6.10
N GLY A 327 -9.45 12.26 5.72
CA GLY A 327 -10.41 11.26 5.25
C GLY A 327 -10.84 11.44 3.80
N ARG A 328 -9.98 12.02 2.95
CA ARG A 328 -10.25 12.16 1.52
C ARG A 328 -10.24 10.79 0.85
N ASP A 329 -11.36 10.44 0.22
CA ASP A 329 -11.50 9.20 -0.51
C ASP A 329 -11.05 9.37 -1.97
N ASP A 330 -9.79 8.99 -2.22
CA ASP A 330 -9.17 9.00 -3.54
C ASP A 330 -9.44 7.68 -4.32
N LYS A 331 -10.31 6.80 -3.81
CA LYS A 331 -10.69 5.52 -4.43
C LYS A 331 -9.54 4.53 -4.67
N LEU A 332 -8.49 4.61 -3.85
CA LEU A 332 -7.30 3.75 -3.97
C LEU A 332 -7.51 2.31 -3.45
N PHE A 333 -8.51 2.12 -2.59
CA PHE A 333 -8.87 0.82 -2.02
C PHE A 333 -10.36 0.80 -1.68
N HIS A 334 -10.90 -0.41 -1.63
CA HIS A 334 -12.33 -0.70 -1.50
C HIS A 334 -12.65 -1.50 -0.26
N HIS A 335 -11.68 -2.22 0.30
CA HIS A 335 -11.75 -2.87 1.60
C HIS A 335 -10.44 -2.62 2.37
N ALA A 336 -10.50 -2.76 3.70
CA ALA A 336 -9.32 -2.64 4.55
C ALA A 336 -9.30 -3.74 5.63
N MET A 337 -8.11 -4.14 6.05
CA MET A 337 -7.90 -5.04 7.18
C MET A 337 -6.69 -4.57 8.00
N ALA A 338 -6.84 -4.52 9.31
CA ALA A 338 -5.81 -4.08 10.25
C ALA A 338 -5.66 -5.10 11.39
N ASP A 339 -4.53 -5.78 11.42
CA ASP A 339 -4.21 -6.77 12.45
C ASP A 339 -3.24 -6.15 13.47
N SER A 340 -3.65 -6.09 14.73
CA SER A 340 -2.85 -5.49 15.80
C SER A 340 -2.51 -4.02 15.50
N GLY A 341 -3.53 -3.24 15.17
CA GLY A 341 -3.42 -1.82 14.87
C GLY A 341 -4.78 -1.18 14.63
N ALA A 342 -4.84 0.14 14.71
CA ALA A 342 -6.11 0.86 14.78
C ALA A 342 -6.13 2.14 13.93
N ILE A 343 -7.32 2.54 13.46
CA ILE A 343 -7.54 3.82 12.76
C ILE A 343 -7.15 5.01 13.64
N MET A 344 -7.31 4.87 14.97
CA MET A 344 -6.90 5.87 15.94
C MET A 344 -5.39 6.15 15.92
N GLY A 345 -4.56 5.20 15.49
CA GLY A 345 -3.14 5.16 15.79
C GLY A 345 -2.85 4.52 17.16
N LEU A 346 -1.59 4.53 17.59
CA LEU A 346 -1.18 4.03 18.91
C LEU A 346 -1.78 4.86 20.05
N GLY A 347 -2.08 4.21 21.19
CA GLY A 347 -2.63 4.87 22.38
C GLY A 347 -1.60 5.54 23.30
N LEU A 348 -0.31 5.53 22.95
CA LEU A 348 0.78 6.11 23.77
C LEU A 348 0.93 7.63 23.61
N GLY A 349 -0.17 8.38 23.66
CA GLY A 349 -0.18 9.83 23.39
C GLY A 349 0.75 10.70 24.24
N ALA A 350 1.28 10.19 25.37
CA ALA A 350 2.29 10.84 26.19
C ALA A 350 3.74 10.46 25.84
N ALA A 351 4.01 9.24 25.35
CA ALA A 351 5.38 8.76 25.09
C ALA A 351 5.92 9.14 23.69
N THR A 352 5.08 9.75 22.84
CA THR A 352 5.42 10.26 21.50
C THR A 352 5.37 11.80 21.47
N THR A 353 5.86 12.44 22.53
CA THR A 353 5.89 13.90 22.61
C THR A 353 6.79 14.49 21.52
N GLN A 354 6.38 15.65 20.99
CA GLN A 354 7.22 16.40 20.04
C GLN A 354 8.61 16.71 20.60
N ASP A 355 8.76 16.73 21.93
CA ASP A 355 10.03 16.95 22.61
C ASP A 355 11.02 15.78 22.39
N ILE A 356 10.58 14.53 22.49
CA ILE A 356 11.43 13.35 22.21
C ILE A 356 11.89 13.38 20.75
N VAL A 357 10.93 13.58 19.83
CA VAL A 357 11.20 13.64 18.39
C VAL A 357 12.19 14.76 18.05
N LYS A 358 12.00 15.94 18.65
CA LYS A 358 12.89 17.09 18.47
C LYS A 358 14.29 16.79 19.00
N LYS A 359 14.42 16.20 20.20
CA LYS A 359 15.72 15.82 20.77
C LYS A 359 16.45 14.82 19.87
N VAL A 360 15.75 13.83 19.34
CA VAL A 360 16.33 12.86 18.40
C VAL A 360 16.79 13.54 17.11
N TYR A 361 15.97 14.42 16.53
CA TYR A 361 16.36 15.21 15.35
C TYR A 361 17.60 16.08 15.61
N ASP A 362 17.62 16.81 16.73
CA ASP A 362 18.73 17.69 17.10
C ASP A 362 20.02 16.86 17.29
N ASN A 363 19.97 15.73 18.02
CA ASN A 363 21.12 14.85 18.22
C ASN A 363 21.63 14.22 16.91
N VAL A 364 20.74 13.76 16.03
CA VAL A 364 21.12 13.23 14.71
C VAL A 364 21.80 14.32 13.88
N THR A 365 21.23 15.54 13.84
CA THR A 365 21.84 16.64 13.09
C THR A 365 23.17 17.11 13.70
N GLU A 366 23.34 17.06 15.02
CA GLU A 366 24.62 17.36 15.68
C GLU A 366 25.68 16.33 15.33
N THR A 367 25.34 15.05 15.45
CA THR A 367 26.23 13.92 15.12
C THR A 367 26.72 13.99 13.67
N LEU A 368 25.84 14.39 12.75
CA LEU A 368 26.16 14.52 11.33
C LEU A 368 26.81 15.86 10.95
N GLY A 369 27.02 16.76 11.91
CA GLY A 369 27.57 18.10 11.67
C GLY A 369 26.63 19.03 10.90
N CYS A 370 25.34 18.70 10.82
CA CYS A 370 24.32 19.46 10.12
C CYS A 370 23.55 20.43 11.01
N HIS A 371 23.64 20.33 12.33
CA HIS A 371 22.83 21.13 13.26
C HIS A 371 22.95 22.64 13.01
N ALA A 372 24.17 23.14 12.86
CA ALA A 372 24.44 24.57 12.63
C ALA A 372 24.27 25.02 11.16
N SER A 373 23.91 24.12 10.23
CA SER A 373 23.72 24.48 8.82
C SER A 373 22.51 25.41 8.65
N ALA A 374 22.68 26.45 7.84
CA ALA A 374 21.55 27.32 7.43
C ALA A 374 20.49 26.54 6.66
N ASP A 375 20.91 25.51 5.90
CA ASP A 375 20.04 24.56 5.23
C ASP A 375 20.36 23.15 5.72
N GLN A 376 19.69 22.75 6.80
CA GLN A 376 19.86 21.43 7.41
C GLN A 376 19.46 20.30 6.46
N LEU A 377 18.43 20.49 5.63
CA LEU A 377 17.97 19.45 4.69
C LEU A 377 19.00 19.19 3.59
N LYS A 378 19.56 20.26 3.00
CA LYS A 378 20.64 20.13 2.02
C LYS A 378 21.88 19.48 2.64
N CYS A 379 22.20 19.82 3.88
CA CYS A 379 23.30 19.18 4.60
C CYS A 379 23.06 17.68 4.78
N LEU A 380 21.90 17.28 5.32
CA LEU A 380 21.56 15.87 5.56
C LEU A 380 21.61 15.04 4.27
N ARG A 381 21.12 15.56 3.14
CA ARG A 381 21.17 14.88 1.83
C ARG A 381 22.59 14.74 1.25
N ALA A 382 23.55 15.53 1.74
CA ALA A 382 24.94 15.46 1.30
C ALA A 382 25.80 14.57 2.21
N VAL A 383 25.24 14.06 3.32
CA VAL A 383 25.93 13.13 4.21
C VAL A 383 26.13 11.79 3.48
N PRO A 384 27.32 11.17 3.57
CA PRO A 384 27.54 9.81 3.09
C PRO A 384 26.53 8.81 3.70
N ALA A 385 25.99 7.92 2.88
CA ALA A 385 24.89 7.02 3.25
C ALA A 385 25.21 6.14 4.49
N ASP A 386 26.46 5.67 4.60
CA ASP A 386 26.96 4.90 5.76
C ASP A 386 26.90 5.71 7.05
N LYS A 387 27.34 6.97 7.03
CA LYS A 387 27.29 7.84 8.21
C LYS A 387 25.87 8.19 8.62
N PHE A 388 24.98 8.42 7.65
CA PHE A 388 23.58 8.67 7.93
C PHE A 388 22.93 7.44 8.57
N LYS A 389 23.17 6.25 8.00
CA LYS A 389 22.73 4.96 8.56
C LYS A 389 23.20 4.79 10.01
N ASP A 390 24.50 4.96 10.26
CA ASP A 390 25.06 4.77 11.61
C ASP A 390 24.46 5.77 12.63
N ALA A 391 24.24 7.03 12.24
CA ALA A 391 23.65 8.04 13.10
C ALA A 391 22.18 7.72 13.46
N ILE A 392 21.39 7.26 12.49
CA ILE A 392 20.01 6.83 12.75
C ILE A 392 20.00 5.57 13.63
N GLY A 393 20.83 4.57 13.33
CA GLY A 393 20.97 3.36 14.14
C GLY A 393 21.32 3.66 15.59
N ALA A 394 22.29 4.54 15.83
CA ALA A 394 22.66 4.97 17.18
C ALA A 394 21.48 5.64 17.92
N SER A 395 20.70 6.49 17.23
CA SER A 395 19.57 7.19 17.84
C SER A 395 18.43 6.28 18.30
N LEU A 396 18.26 5.11 17.67
CA LEU A 396 17.25 4.11 18.04
C LEU A 396 17.57 3.41 19.37
N THR A 397 18.84 3.40 19.78
CA THR A 397 19.29 2.77 21.02
C THR A 397 19.10 3.65 22.26
N VAL A 398 18.68 4.91 22.07
CA VAL A 398 18.44 5.84 23.18
C VAL A 398 17.27 5.32 24.04
N PRO A 399 17.51 5.03 25.34
CA PRO A 399 16.47 4.58 26.25
C PRO A 399 15.31 5.60 26.32
N SER A 400 14.09 5.11 26.52
CA SER A 400 12.91 5.96 26.77
C SER A 400 12.61 6.96 25.63
N GLY A 401 12.69 6.52 24.36
CA GLY A 401 12.14 7.32 23.25
C GLY A 401 12.75 7.14 21.87
N GLY A 402 13.93 6.50 21.73
CA GLY A 402 14.63 6.39 20.44
C GLY A 402 13.77 5.78 19.33
N ARG A 403 13.13 4.63 19.60
CA ARG A 403 12.20 3.97 18.65
C ARG A 403 10.88 4.71 18.47
N LEU A 404 10.38 5.35 19.53
CA LEU A 404 9.14 6.12 19.51
C LEU A 404 9.28 7.45 18.73
N ALA A 405 10.51 7.93 18.52
CA ALA A 405 10.79 9.13 17.76
C ALA A 405 10.54 8.98 16.24
N TYR A 406 10.48 7.75 15.74
CA TYR A 406 10.27 7.44 14.31
C TYR A 406 8.85 6.95 14.01
N GLN A 407 7.87 7.37 14.81
CA GLN A 407 6.46 7.10 14.56
C GLN A 407 5.85 8.15 13.62
N PRO A 408 4.76 7.83 12.91
CA PRO A 408 4.01 8.84 12.15
C PRO A 408 3.47 9.95 13.05
N LEU A 409 3.61 11.20 12.62
CA LEU A 409 3.26 12.39 13.39
C LEU A 409 2.27 13.28 12.65
N VAL A 410 1.48 14.04 13.41
CA VAL A 410 0.60 15.07 12.84
C VAL A 410 1.44 16.10 12.09
N ASP A 411 1.24 16.18 10.78
CA ASP A 411 1.92 17.13 9.89
C ASP A 411 0.97 18.19 9.34
N GLY A 412 -0.34 18.06 9.59
CA GLY A 412 -1.37 18.98 9.11
C GLY A 412 -1.72 18.81 7.63
N ASP A 413 -1.18 17.76 6.98
CA ASP A 413 -1.43 17.43 5.57
C ASP A 413 -1.85 15.96 5.44
N PHE A 414 -0.89 15.03 5.35
CA PHE A 414 -1.21 13.60 5.26
C PHE A 414 -1.91 13.14 6.54
N ILE A 415 -1.32 13.46 7.69
CA ILE A 415 -1.94 13.32 9.00
C ILE A 415 -2.45 14.69 9.43
N ALA A 416 -3.70 14.98 9.07
CA ALA A 416 -4.33 16.28 9.29
C ALA A 416 -4.52 16.61 10.79
N ALA A 417 -4.84 15.62 11.62
CA ALA A 417 -5.02 15.80 13.06
C ALA A 417 -4.78 14.48 13.84
N SER A 418 -5.00 14.51 15.16
CA SER A 418 -4.97 13.28 15.96
C SER A 418 -6.06 12.30 15.53
N GLY A 419 -5.78 11.00 15.61
CA GLY A 419 -6.74 9.97 15.22
C GLY A 419 -8.03 10.03 16.02
N ILE A 420 -7.95 10.37 17.32
CA ILE A 420 -9.12 10.61 18.19
C ILE A 420 -10.03 11.70 17.60
N LYS A 421 -9.45 12.83 17.16
CA LYS A 421 -10.22 13.93 16.59
C LYS A 421 -10.86 13.52 15.27
N GLN A 422 -10.08 12.95 14.35
CA GLN A 422 -10.59 12.55 13.03
C GLN A 422 -11.67 11.47 13.13
N LEU A 423 -11.51 10.50 14.02
CA LEU A 423 -12.54 9.48 14.26
C LEU A 423 -13.83 10.09 14.81
N LYS A 424 -13.76 11.02 15.77
CA LYS A 424 -14.95 11.71 16.30
C LYS A 424 -15.66 12.56 15.24
N GLU A 425 -14.92 13.14 14.31
CA GLU A 425 -15.44 13.97 13.22
C GLU A 425 -15.89 13.14 12.00
N GLY A 426 -15.66 11.82 12.01
CA GLY A 426 -15.94 10.97 10.86
C GLY A 426 -15.01 11.21 9.67
N ALA A 427 -13.83 11.79 9.90
CA ALA A 427 -12.84 12.15 8.89
C ALA A 427 -11.93 10.98 8.52
N PHE A 428 -12.55 9.91 8.00
CA PHE A 428 -11.91 8.71 7.46
C PHE A 428 -12.76 8.10 6.33
N VAL A 429 -12.13 7.32 5.46
CA VAL A 429 -12.78 6.58 4.36
C VAL A 429 -13.60 5.42 4.92
N LYS A 430 -14.86 5.27 4.48
CA LYS A 430 -15.80 4.25 4.96
C LYS A 430 -15.91 3.12 3.94
N VAL A 431 -15.21 2.02 4.20
CA VAL A 431 -15.14 0.81 3.38
C VAL A 431 -15.31 -0.41 4.28
N PRO A 432 -15.82 -1.56 3.79
CA PRO A 432 -15.79 -2.79 4.57
C PRO A 432 -14.43 -2.99 5.26
N PHE A 433 -14.46 -3.28 6.57
CA PHE A 433 -13.26 -3.25 7.40
C PHE A 433 -13.18 -4.46 8.34
N ILE A 434 -12.03 -5.13 8.36
CA ILE A 434 -11.68 -6.11 9.39
C ILE A 434 -10.66 -5.48 10.34
N ILE A 435 -10.85 -5.63 11.64
CA ILE A 435 -9.89 -5.17 12.65
C ILE A 435 -9.83 -6.14 13.82
N GLY A 436 -8.64 -6.52 14.25
CA GLY A 436 -8.48 -7.42 15.39
C GLY A 436 -7.13 -7.27 16.06
N ASP A 437 -6.99 -7.92 17.20
CA ASP A 437 -5.74 -8.01 17.95
C ASP A 437 -5.57 -9.45 18.45
N ASN A 438 -4.36 -9.82 18.81
CA ASN A 438 -4.09 -10.98 19.62
C ASN A 438 -4.54 -10.77 21.07
N THR A 439 -4.74 -11.84 21.82
CA THR A 439 -5.13 -11.75 23.23
C THR A 439 -4.04 -11.08 24.08
N ASP A 440 -2.77 -11.45 23.86
CA ASP A 440 -1.65 -11.11 24.76
C ASP A 440 -0.63 -10.17 24.09
N GLU A 441 -1.13 -9.20 23.32
CA GLU A 441 -0.33 -8.22 22.56
C GLU A 441 0.88 -7.67 23.30
N GLY A 442 0.66 -7.25 24.55
CA GLY A 442 1.65 -6.52 25.33
C GLY A 442 2.78 -7.36 25.88
N THR A 443 2.70 -8.70 25.80
CA THR A 443 3.76 -9.56 26.34
C THR A 443 5.07 -9.27 25.63
N THR A 444 5.13 -9.30 24.29
CA THR A 444 6.35 -9.00 23.48
C THR A 444 6.96 -7.61 23.73
N PHE A 445 6.16 -6.64 24.18
CA PHE A 445 6.61 -5.26 24.37
C PHE A 445 6.95 -4.91 25.81
N SER A 446 6.66 -5.81 26.75
CA SER A 446 6.83 -5.52 28.17
C SER A 446 8.22 -5.90 28.67
N PRO A 447 8.78 -5.11 29.62
CA PRO A 447 10.06 -5.43 30.22
C PRO A 447 9.94 -6.56 31.25
N PHE A 448 10.89 -7.49 31.23
CA PHE A 448 11.07 -8.45 32.31
C PHE A 448 11.66 -7.81 33.56
N GLY A 449 11.48 -8.46 34.71
CA GLY A 449 12.14 -8.11 35.97
C GLY A 449 11.41 -7.06 36.82
N ILE A 450 10.22 -6.62 36.42
CA ILE A 450 9.36 -5.78 37.27
C ILE A 450 8.70 -6.67 38.32
N ASN A 451 9.10 -6.52 39.58
CA ASN A 451 8.68 -7.36 40.70
C ASN A 451 7.74 -6.64 41.67
N THR A 452 7.80 -5.31 41.74
CA THR A 452 7.03 -4.50 42.69
C THR A 452 6.18 -3.45 41.99
N GLU A 453 5.10 -3.01 42.65
CA GLU A 453 4.29 -1.89 42.14
C GLU A 453 5.11 -0.59 42.04
N ALA A 454 6.10 -0.39 42.90
CA ALA A 454 6.99 0.78 42.83
C ALA A 454 7.83 0.78 41.55
N GLU A 455 8.35 -0.39 41.15
CA GLU A 455 9.07 -0.56 39.88
C GLU A 455 8.13 -0.36 38.68
N LEU A 456 6.92 -0.92 38.72
CA LEU A 456 5.91 -0.70 37.67
C LEU A 456 5.55 0.78 37.54
N ARG A 457 5.35 1.47 38.66
CA ARG A 457 5.10 2.92 38.69
C ARG A 457 6.28 3.71 38.12
N SER A 458 7.52 3.27 38.35
CA SER A 458 8.71 3.90 37.75
C SER A 458 8.71 3.73 36.24
N PHE A 459 8.47 2.51 35.76
CA PHE A 459 8.40 2.20 34.34
C PHE A 459 7.31 3.02 33.62
N LEU A 460 6.10 3.11 34.18
CA LEU A 460 5.03 3.91 33.58
C LEU A 460 5.37 5.41 33.54
N ARG A 461 6.12 5.93 34.53
CA ARG A 461 6.62 7.31 34.48
C ARG A 461 7.69 7.54 33.41
N GLU A 462 8.51 6.53 33.12
CA GLU A 462 9.49 6.60 32.03
C GLU A 462 8.82 6.67 30.65
N LEU A 463 7.57 6.19 30.55
CA LEU A 463 6.69 6.38 29.38
C LEU A 463 5.96 7.74 29.40
N GLU A 464 6.39 8.66 30.27
CA GLU A 464 5.86 10.02 30.43
C GLU A 464 4.38 10.10 30.89
N PHE A 465 3.83 9.03 31.49
CA PHE A 465 2.50 9.11 32.14
C PHE A 465 2.54 9.98 33.40
N SER A 466 1.50 10.79 33.61
CA SER A 466 1.37 11.60 34.82
C SER A 466 1.10 10.74 36.06
N GLU A 467 1.41 11.21 37.26
CA GLU A 467 1.10 10.47 38.50
C GLU A 467 -0.39 10.10 38.62
N GLN A 468 -1.26 10.97 38.11
CA GLN A 468 -2.69 10.71 38.11
C GLN A 468 -3.02 9.53 37.18
N ASP A 469 -2.49 9.54 35.96
CA ASP A 469 -2.70 8.46 34.99
C ASP A 469 -2.11 7.15 35.51
N VAL A 470 -0.90 7.17 36.07
CA VAL A 470 -0.28 5.99 36.65
C VAL A 470 -1.11 5.43 37.80
N SER A 471 -1.62 6.29 38.69
CA SER A 471 -2.46 5.82 39.79
C SER A 471 -3.78 5.22 39.28
N THR A 472 -4.40 5.83 38.27
CA THR A 472 -5.59 5.28 37.62
C THR A 472 -5.32 3.95 36.91
N LEU A 473 -4.21 3.81 36.19
CA LEU A 473 -3.80 2.54 35.58
C LEU A 473 -3.60 1.46 36.66
N LEU A 474 -2.90 1.78 37.75
CA LEU A 474 -2.68 0.80 38.81
C LEU A 474 -3.99 0.39 39.50
N GLU A 475 -4.97 1.28 39.62
CA GLU A 475 -6.32 0.96 40.12
C GLU A 475 -7.13 0.08 39.15
N LEU A 476 -7.05 0.35 37.84
CA LEU A 476 -7.78 -0.38 36.80
C LEU A 476 -7.22 -1.78 36.54
N TYR A 477 -5.94 -2.00 36.84
CA TYR A 477 -5.26 -3.28 36.66
C TYR A 477 -4.77 -3.81 38.02
N PRO A 478 -5.64 -4.32 38.92
CA PRO A 478 -5.21 -4.88 40.20
C PRO A 478 -4.31 -6.12 40.05
N VAL A 479 -3.48 -6.38 41.07
CA VAL A 479 -2.72 -7.64 41.15
C VAL A 479 -3.70 -8.81 41.32
N GLY A 480 -3.58 -9.84 40.49
CA GLY A 480 -4.37 -11.08 40.59
C GLY A 480 -5.79 -11.02 40.04
N SER A 481 -6.25 -9.87 39.52
CA SER A 481 -7.57 -9.73 38.88
C SER A 481 -7.53 -9.83 37.36
N MET A 482 -6.36 -10.11 36.81
CA MET A 482 -6.16 -10.22 35.37
C MET A 482 -6.45 -11.66 34.99
N ASP A 483 -7.63 -11.91 34.42
CA ASP A 483 -7.98 -13.14 33.70
C ASP A 483 -7.15 -13.25 32.38
N LEU A 484 -5.84 -12.96 32.45
CA LEU A 484 -4.91 -13.41 31.43
C LEU A 484 -4.73 -14.91 31.64
N ILE A 485 -4.79 -15.68 30.55
CA ILE A 485 -4.64 -17.14 30.56
C ILE A 485 -3.26 -17.59 31.10
N LEU A 486 -2.34 -16.66 31.39
CA LEU A 486 -1.10 -16.87 32.14
C LEU A 486 -1.27 -17.30 33.61
N HIS A 487 -2.49 -17.65 34.07
CA HIS A 487 -2.76 -18.22 35.40
C HIS A 487 -1.96 -19.49 35.73
N ASN A 488 -1.32 -20.14 34.74
CA ASN A 488 -0.58 -21.38 34.94
C ASN A 488 0.94 -21.20 35.16
N LEU A 489 1.49 -20.01 34.99
CA LEU A 489 2.92 -19.75 35.24
C LEU A 489 3.20 -19.34 36.69
N GLU A 490 2.77 -20.17 37.65
CA GLU A 490 3.22 -20.04 39.04
C GLU A 490 4.24 -21.15 39.38
N PRO A 491 5.40 -20.80 39.97
CA PRO A 491 5.77 -19.48 40.48
C PRO A 491 6.66 -18.69 39.50
N TRP A 492 6.30 -17.42 39.26
CA TRP A 492 7.16 -16.45 38.59
C TRP A 492 8.50 -16.32 39.34
N ASN A 493 9.62 -16.55 38.64
CA ASN A 493 10.93 -16.25 39.17
C ASN A 493 11.22 -14.73 39.06
N SER A 494 12.19 -14.23 39.84
CA SER A 494 12.54 -12.81 39.85
C SER A 494 13.01 -12.26 38.50
N THR A 495 13.40 -13.15 37.57
CA THR A 495 13.82 -12.81 36.21
C THR A 495 12.65 -12.34 35.35
N ILE A 496 11.51 -13.05 35.38
CA ILE A 496 10.32 -12.61 34.63
C ILE A 496 9.63 -11.45 35.35
N GLY A 497 9.51 -11.54 36.67
CA GLY A 497 8.98 -10.47 37.51
C GLY A 497 7.53 -10.70 37.93
N ALA A 498 7.24 -10.49 39.23
CA ALA A 498 5.90 -10.69 39.79
C ALA A 498 4.82 -9.72 39.28
N GLN A 499 5.18 -8.66 38.54
CA GLN A 499 4.21 -7.77 37.88
C GLN A 499 4.03 -8.06 36.38
N TRP A 500 4.64 -9.12 35.84
CA TRP A 500 4.67 -9.41 34.40
C TRP A 500 3.31 -9.36 33.71
N SER A 501 2.31 -10.07 34.26
CA SER A 501 0.95 -10.07 33.70
C SER A 501 0.32 -8.67 33.71
N ARG A 502 0.56 -7.90 34.79
CA ARG A 502 -0.01 -6.55 34.93
C ARG A 502 0.62 -5.57 33.95
N VAL A 503 1.95 -5.56 33.82
CA VAL A 503 2.64 -4.70 32.85
C VAL A 503 2.26 -5.08 31.43
N SER A 504 2.18 -6.37 31.11
CA SER A 504 1.80 -6.86 29.79
C SER A 504 0.39 -6.46 29.39
N SER A 505 -0.59 -6.59 30.30
CA SER A 505 -1.95 -6.10 30.02
C SER A 505 -2.01 -4.61 29.80
N ILE A 506 -1.36 -3.81 30.66
CA ILE A 506 -1.35 -2.35 30.52
C ILE A 506 -0.76 -1.97 29.17
N ILE A 507 0.39 -2.55 28.80
CA ILE A 507 1.07 -2.23 27.55
C ILE A 507 0.28 -2.70 26.33
N GLY A 508 -0.29 -3.90 26.35
CA GLY A 508 -1.13 -4.42 25.26
C GLY A 508 -2.39 -3.58 25.04
N ASP A 509 -3.05 -3.20 26.13
CA ASP A 509 -4.23 -2.32 26.08
C ASP A 509 -3.90 -0.93 25.55
N LEU A 510 -2.81 -0.33 26.02
CA LEU A 510 -2.40 1.00 25.58
C LEU A 510 -1.95 1.03 24.12
N LEU A 511 -1.25 0.01 23.66
CA LEU A 511 -0.70 -0.02 22.30
C LEU A 511 -1.74 -0.41 21.25
N PHE A 512 -2.59 -1.40 21.52
CA PHE A 512 -3.39 -2.07 20.47
C PHE A 512 -4.86 -2.19 20.84
N ILE A 513 -5.17 -2.84 21.97
CA ILE A 513 -6.54 -3.28 22.29
C ILE A 513 -7.49 -2.09 22.55
N ALA A 514 -7.10 -1.12 23.37
CA ALA A 514 -7.94 0.06 23.61
C ALA A 514 -8.08 0.95 22.35
N PRO A 515 -7.02 1.22 21.56
CA PRO A 515 -7.13 1.84 20.24
C PRO A 515 -8.09 1.14 19.28
N ARG A 516 -8.07 -0.19 19.21
CA ARG A 516 -9.04 -0.99 18.42
C ARG A 516 -10.45 -0.72 18.90
N TYR A 517 -10.72 -0.88 20.19
CA TYR A 517 -12.06 -0.62 20.76
C TYR A 517 -12.56 0.79 20.46
N PHE A 518 -11.70 1.80 20.60
CA PHE A 518 -12.06 3.18 20.28
C PHE A 518 -12.40 3.33 18.79
N SER A 519 -11.58 2.75 17.91
CA SER A 519 -11.79 2.79 16.45
C SER A 519 -13.08 2.08 16.04
N THR A 520 -13.34 0.88 16.57
CA THR A 520 -14.56 0.13 16.29
C THR A 520 -15.81 0.87 16.76
N ARG A 521 -15.78 1.46 17.96
CA ARG A 521 -16.91 2.26 18.47
C ARG A 521 -17.16 3.51 17.63
N ALA A 522 -16.10 4.21 17.23
CA ALA A 522 -16.22 5.37 16.35
C ALA A 522 -16.78 4.97 14.98
N TRP A 523 -16.32 3.85 14.42
CA TRP A 523 -16.78 3.32 13.14
C TRP A 523 -18.28 3.02 13.15
N VAL A 524 -18.75 2.19 14.10
CA VAL A 524 -20.15 1.76 14.19
C VAL A 524 -21.10 2.94 14.43
N ASN A 525 -20.63 4.03 15.04
CA ASN A 525 -21.44 5.23 15.26
C ASN A 525 -21.57 6.13 14.03
N ILE A 526 -20.66 6.03 13.05
CA ILE A 526 -20.50 7.02 11.97
C ILE A 526 -20.64 6.41 10.57
N SER A 527 -20.35 5.13 10.42
CA SER A 527 -20.27 4.43 9.14
C SER A 527 -21.33 3.34 9.05
N ASP A 528 -21.99 3.26 7.89
CA ASP A 528 -22.87 2.15 7.54
C ASP A 528 -22.11 0.97 6.89
N ALA A 529 -20.82 1.13 6.58
CA ALA A 529 -20.00 0.06 6.01
C ALA A 529 -19.72 -1.03 7.07
N PRO A 530 -19.81 -2.32 6.70
CA PRO A 530 -19.65 -3.41 7.65
C PRO A 530 -18.27 -3.41 8.29
N LEU A 531 -18.24 -3.74 9.58
CA LEU A 531 -17.02 -3.94 10.36
C LEU A 531 -17.07 -5.31 11.02
N TYR A 532 -16.00 -6.08 10.83
CA TYR A 532 -15.80 -7.36 11.50
C TYR A 532 -14.64 -7.22 12.49
N ASN A 533 -14.83 -7.77 13.68
CA ASN A 533 -13.85 -7.68 14.74
C ASN A 533 -13.44 -9.08 15.20
N PHE A 534 -12.14 -9.33 15.37
CA PHE A 534 -11.64 -10.60 15.89
C PHE A 534 -10.71 -10.40 17.09
N ARG A 535 -10.60 -11.46 17.89
CA ARG A 535 -9.55 -11.66 18.90
C ARG A 535 -8.86 -12.97 18.58
N HIS A 536 -7.56 -12.94 18.31
CA HIS A 536 -6.78 -14.15 18.08
C HIS A 536 -6.26 -14.71 19.40
N ASP A 537 -6.48 -16.00 19.64
CA ASP A 537 -6.25 -16.63 20.94
C ASP A 537 -5.56 -18.01 20.80
N ALA A 538 -4.91 -18.25 19.66
CA ALA A 538 -4.14 -19.46 19.43
C ALA A 538 -2.65 -19.18 19.60
N THR A 539 -1.94 -20.12 20.23
CA THR A 539 -0.48 -20.05 20.40
C THR A 539 0.18 -21.09 19.49
N PRO A 540 0.98 -20.66 18.50
CA PRO A 540 1.71 -21.57 17.63
C PRO A 540 2.82 -22.35 18.34
N ASN A 541 3.34 -23.39 17.68
CA ASN A 541 4.49 -24.14 18.17
C ASN A 541 5.73 -23.25 18.27
N GLY A 542 6.61 -23.55 19.24
CA GLY A 542 7.85 -22.81 19.44
C GLY A 542 7.71 -21.50 20.22
N VAL A 543 6.49 -21.02 20.49
CA VAL A 543 6.24 -19.82 21.29
C VAL A 543 6.25 -20.17 22.79
N PRO A 544 7.17 -19.61 23.59
CA PRO A 544 7.17 -19.86 25.04
C PRO A 544 5.87 -19.41 25.73
N GLU A 545 5.43 -20.17 26.74
CA GLU A 545 4.18 -19.92 27.49
C GLU A 545 4.10 -18.49 28.05
N VAL A 546 5.23 -17.87 28.41
CA VAL A 546 5.30 -16.49 28.93
C VAL A 546 4.80 -15.43 27.94
N TRP A 547 4.82 -15.72 26.63
CA TRP A 547 4.33 -14.84 25.57
C TRP A 547 2.89 -15.18 25.16
N SER A 548 2.45 -16.44 25.29
CA SER A 548 1.09 -16.87 24.94
C SER A 548 0.69 -16.47 23.50
N ALA A 549 -0.57 -16.06 23.26
CA ALA A 549 -1.02 -15.51 21.97
C ALA A 549 -0.58 -14.03 21.86
N THR A 550 0.74 -13.83 21.73
CA THR A 550 1.33 -12.49 21.62
C THR A 550 1.12 -11.86 20.24
N HIS A 551 1.54 -10.61 20.08
CA HIS A 551 1.65 -9.87 18.82
C HIS A 551 2.19 -10.72 17.65
N PHE A 552 1.63 -10.53 16.45
CA PHE A 552 1.97 -11.19 15.17
C PHE A 552 1.56 -12.67 15.02
N MET A 553 0.96 -13.30 16.06
CA MET A 553 0.67 -14.74 16.01
C MET A 553 -0.49 -15.11 15.08
N GLU A 554 -1.41 -14.19 14.78
CA GLU A 554 -2.52 -14.37 13.85
C GLU A 554 -2.08 -14.37 12.38
N ALA A 555 -1.02 -13.64 12.04
CA ALA A 555 -0.59 -13.42 10.66
C ALA A 555 -0.30 -14.75 9.94
N LEU A 556 0.42 -15.66 10.60
CA LEU A 556 0.75 -16.98 10.04
C LEU A 556 -0.48 -17.82 9.63
N PHE A 557 -1.62 -17.65 10.32
CA PHE A 557 -2.86 -18.32 9.98
C PHE A 557 -3.55 -17.65 8.78
N PHE A 558 -3.57 -16.33 8.70
CA PHE A 558 -4.14 -15.61 7.56
C PHE A 558 -3.35 -15.84 6.26
N PHE A 559 -2.02 -15.89 6.34
CA PHE A 559 -1.17 -16.18 5.18
C PHE A 559 -1.25 -17.64 4.71
N HIS A 560 -1.83 -18.55 5.50
CA HIS A 560 -1.80 -20.00 5.25
C HIS A 560 -0.37 -20.56 5.14
N SER A 561 0.57 -20.01 5.92
CA SER A 561 1.99 -20.42 5.89
C SER A 561 2.23 -21.68 6.74
N THR A 562 1.45 -22.74 6.50
CA THR A 562 1.47 -23.97 7.30
C THR A 562 2.77 -24.76 7.23
N ASP A 563 3.58 -24.48 6.21
CA ASP A 563 4.88 -25.12 5.99
C ASP A 563 6.03 -24.42 6.76
N GLY A 564 5.73 -23.34 7.49
CA GLY A 564 6.72 -22.62 8.30
C GLY A 564 7.81 -21.91 7.51
N VAL A 565 7.56 -21.61 6.23
CA VAL A 565 8.51 -20.88 5.38
C VAL A 565 8.82 -19.51 6.00
N GLY A 566 10.11 -19.17 6.09
CA GLY A 566 10.59 -17.95 6.75
C GLY A 566 10.87 -18.08 8.25
N TYR A 567 10.54 -19.21 8.88
CA TYR A 567 10.88 -19.52 10.27
C TYR A 567 12.07 -20.50 10.29
N PRO A 568 13.30 -20.05 10.56
CA PRO A 568 14.48 -20.92 10.58
C PRO A 568 14.53 -21.78 11.86
N ASP A 569 15.45 -22.75 11.94
CA ASP A 569 15.69 -23.54 13.17
C ASP A 569 16.57 -22.74 14.16
N ILE A 570 16.17 -21.50 14.49
CA ILE A 570 16.94 -20.55 15.32
C ILE A 570 16.17 -20.26 16.61
N SER A 571 16.90 -20.21 17.72
CA SER A 571 16.34 -20.05 19.08
C SER A 571 15.86 -18.62 19.43
N ALA A 572 15.45 -17.80 18.45
CA ALA A 572 14.87 -16.49 18.71
C ALA A 572 13.33 -16.62 18.82
N PRO A 573 12.67 -15.91 19.76
CA PRO A 573 11.27 -16.15 20.13
C PRO A 573 10.23 -15.94 19.02
N PHE A 574 10.63 -15.45 17.84
CA PHE A 574 9.76 -15.25 16.66
C PHE A 574 10.33 -15.83 15.36
N LEU A 575 11.48 -16.50 15.44
CA LEU A 575 12.15 -17.21 14.35
C LEU A 575 12.39 -18.67 14.74
N GLY A 576 11.55 -19.19 15.66
CA GLY A 576 11.63 -20.54 16.19
C GLY A 576 11.32 -21.62 15.15
N PRO A 577 11.19 -22.90 15.56
CA PRO A 577 10.83 -23.98 14.63
C PRO A 577 9.52 -23.66 13.93
N ASN A 578 9.21 -24.39 12.84
CA ASN A 578 7.97 -24.19 12.10
C ASN A 578 6.77 -24.06 13.07
N PRO A 579 6.01 -22.95 13.01
CA PRO A 579 4.93 -22.64 13.95
C PRO A 579 3.79 -23.65 13.91
N PHE A 580 3.68 -24.47 12.84
CA PHE A 580 2.67 -25.52 12.72
C PHE A 580 3.19 -26.93 13.04
N ASP A 581 4.49 -27.10 13.28
CA ASP A 581 5.04 -28.41 13.63
C ASP A 581 4.44 -28.91 14.95
N ASN A 582 4.03 -30.18 14.96
CA ASN A 582 3.43 -30.85 16.13
C ASN A 582 2.16 -30.19 16.69
N LEU A 583 1.56 -29.21 16.00
CA LEU A 583 0.27 -28.66 16.40
C LEU A 583 -0.87 -29.64 16.10
N PRO A 584 -1.97 -29.59 16.88
CA PRO A 584 -3.17 -30.37 16.59
C PRO A 584 -3.74 -30.02 15.22
N THR A 585 -4.46 -30.96 14.59
CA THR A 585 -5.20 -30.73 13.33
C THR A 585 -6.12 -29.50 13.37
N ALA A 586 -6.58 -29.11 14.57
CA ALA A 586 -7.37 -27.90 14.79
C ALA A 586 -6.61 -26.60 14.40
N ALA A 587 -5.29 -26.53 14.54
CA ALA A 587 -4.51 -25.36 14.15
C ALA A 587 -4.46 -25.19 12.62
N SER A 588 -4.29 -26.29 11.88
CA SER A 588 -4.38 -26.26 10.41
C SER A 588 -5.79 -25.90 9.95
N ALA A 589 -6.84 -26.43 10.60
CA ALA A 589 -8.22 -26.07 10.29
C ALA A 589 -8.54 -24.59 10.61
N LEU A 590 -7.91 -24.03 11.65
CA LEU A 590 -7.99 -22.60 11.95
C LEU A 590 -7.32 -21.78 10.84
N ALA A 591 -6.13 -22.17 10.37
CA ALA A 591 -5.44 -21.50 9.26
C ALA A 591 -6.27 -21.54 7.97
N ASP A 592 -6.83 -22.70 7.62
CA ASP A 592 -7.75 -22.85 6.48
C ASP A 592 -8.95 -21.90 6.61
N THR A 593 -9.55 -21.82 7.79
CA THR A 593 -10.73 -20.97 8.05
C THR A 593 -10.38 -19.48 7.98
N MET A 594 -9.30 -19.04 8.64
CA MET A 594 -8.87 -17.64 8.65
C MET A 594 -8.46 -17.17 7.25
N CYS A 595 -7.68 -17.97 6.52
CA CYS A 595 -7.31 -17.69 5.14
C CYS A 595 -8.55 -17.62 4.23
N ALA A 596 -9.50 -18.55 4.38
CA ALA A 596 -10.75 -18.53 3.62
C ALA A 596 -11.62 -17.29 3.90
N MET A 597 -11.65 -16.84 5.16
CA MET A 597 -12.32 -15.61 5.55
C MET A 597 -11.70 -14.40 4.86
N LEU A 598 -10.37 -14.29 4.86
CA LEU A 598 -9.67 -13.19 4.20
C LEU A 598 -9.88 -13.21 2.68
N VAL A 599 -9.72 -14.35 2.02
CA VAL A 599 -9.97 -14.47 0.57
C VAL A 599 -11.41 -14.09 0.23
N SER A 600 -12.38 -14.50 1.06
CA SER A 600 -13.79 -14.13 0.88
C SER A 600 -14.00 -12.63 1.01
N PHE A 601 -13.42 -12.03 2.06
CA PHE A 601 -13.47 -10.60 2.30
C PHE A 601 -12.88 -9.79 1.14
N VAL A 602 -11.74 -10.23 0.57
CA VAL A 602 -11.14 -9.59 -0.61
C VAL A 602 -12.09 -9.58 -1.81
N HIS A 603 -12.88 -10.65 -2.00
CA HIS A 603 -13.85 -10.75 -3.10
C HIS A 603 -15.14 -9.96 -2.89
N THR A 604 -15.68 -9.98 -1.67
CA THR A 604 -17.08 -9.57 -1.41
C THR A 604 -17.24 -8.49 -0.35
N GLY A 605 -16.19 -8.17 0.39
CA GLY A 605 -16.27 -7.32 1.59
C GLY A 605 -16.91 -8.02 2.79
N ASP A 606 -17.19 -9.32 2.68
CA ASP A 606 -17.78 -10.15 3.74
C ASP A 606 -16.95 -11.44 3.93
N PRO A 607 -16.32 -11.64 5.10
CA PRO A 607 -15.48 -12.79 5.36
C PRO A 607 -16.27 -14.11 5.42
N ASN A 608 -17.60 -14.09 5.47
CA ASN A 608 -18.42 -15.30 5.68
C ASN A 608 -18.83 -16.01 4.37
N THR A 609 -18.37 -15.54 3.20
CA THR A 609 -18.89 -16.01 1.90
C THR A 609 -18.19 -17.26 1.33
N PHE A 610 -17.66 -18.15 2.19
CA PHE A 610 -16.98 -19.40 1.80
C PHE A 610 -17.72 -20.65 2.31
N SER A 611 -17.46 -21.80 1.69
CA SER A 611 -18.00 -23.10 2.07
C SER A 611 -16.89 -23.99 2.66
N GLY A 612 -17.12 -24.62 3.82
CA GLY A 612 -16.24 -25.66 4.35
C GLY A 612 -15.26 -25.25 5.46
N GLY A 613 -15.49 -24.12 6.14
CA GLY A 613 -14.77 -23.78 7.38
C GLY A 613 -15.24 -24.57 8.59
N LEU A 614 -14.50 -24.47 9.71
CA LEU A 614 -15.02 -24.84 11.03
C LEU A 614 -16.35 -24.11 11.24
N ASP A 615 -17.42 -24.85 11.56
CA ASP A 615 -18.68 -24.26 12.01
C ASP A 615 -18.36 -23.44 13.28
N PRO A 616 -18.61 -22.11 13.30
CA PRO A 616 -18.36 -21.29 14.47
C PRO A 616 -19.34 -21.58 15.64
N SER A 617 -20.18 -22.62 15.55
CA SER A 617 -21.14 -23.06 16.57
C SER A 617 -20.49 -23.73 17.78
#